data_AF-A0A950CR89-F1
#
_entry.id   AF-A0A950CR89-F1
#
_cell.length_a   1.000
_cell.length_b   1.000
_cell.length_c   1.000
_cell.angle_alpha   90.00
_cell.angle_beta   90.00
_cell.angle_gamma   90.00
#
_symmetry.space_group_name_H-M   'P 1'
#
loop_
_entity.id
_entity.type
_entity.pdbx_description
1 polymer ?
#
loop_
_entity_poly.entity_id
_entity_poly.type
_entity_poly.pdbx_seq_one_letter_code
_entity_poly.pdbx_strand_id
1 'polypeptide(L)'
;MSESQEEMKELIIVGARGLGRCVASQVRGDAAHGKDWSLSGFLDSGGQSVLPANCDIPVIGDPMTWGPRENQRFMPAVGNPVEKKKYLQPLIEKGALFTDLRT
;
A
#
# COMPACT_ATOMS: atom_id res chain seq x y z
N MET A 1 26.62 4.72 21.34
CA MET A 1 26.48 3.66 20.33
C MET A 1 24.98 3.42 20.22
N SER A 2 24.29 4.21 19.40
CA SER A 2 22.84 4.09 19.26
C SER A 2 22.57 2.96 18.28
N GLU A 3 21.94 1.89 18.76
CA GLU A 3 21.36 0.85 17.92
C GLU A 3 20.46 1.51 16.88
N SER A 4 20.89 1.45 15.62
CA SER A 4 20.04 1.75 14.47
C SER A 4 18.97 0.67 14.43
N GLN A 5 17.87 0.88 15.13
CA GLN A 5 16.65 0.11 14.91
C GLN A 5 16.30 0.34 13.45
N GLU A 6 16.49 -0.68 12.60
CA GLU A 6 16.05 -0.60 11.22
C GLU A 6 14.52 -0.54 11.26
N GLU A 7 13.98 0.67 11.19
CA GLU A 7 12.54 0.92 11.30
C GLU A 7 11.84 0.12 10.20
N MET A 8 11.02 -0.84 10.61
CA MET A 8 10.30 -1.72 9.70
C MET A 8 9.45 -0.87 8.75
N LYS A 9 9.57 -1.14 7.45
CA LYS A 9 8.90 -0.34 6.42
C LYS A 9 7.38 -0.56 6.46
N GLU A 10 6.65 0.47 6.07
CA GLU A 10 5.19 0.45 5.96
C GLU A 10 4.79 0.10 4.54
N LEU A 11 4.22 -1.08 4.30
CA LEU A 11 3.64 -1.43 3.01
C LEU A 11 2.21 -0.91 2.91
N ILE A 12 1.94 -0.15 1.86
CA ILE A 12 0.65 0.47 1.58
C ILE A 12 0.17 0.00 0.21
N ILE A 13 -1.06 -0.51 0.15
CA ILE A 13 -1.65 -0.98 -1.12
C ILE A 13 -2.46 0.15 -1.76
N VAL A 14 -2.20 0.47 -3.02
CA VAL A 14 -2.97 1.49 -3.76
C VAL A 14 -4.15 0.82 -4.47
N GLY A 15 -5.35 1.12 -4.00
CA GLY A 15 -6.62 0.50 -4.39
C GLY A 15 -7.11 -0.50 -3.34
N ALA A 16 -8.29 -0.26 -2.76
CA ALA A 16 -8.89 -1.08 -1.70
C ALA A 16 -10.02 -2.01 -2.21
N ARG A 17 -10.33 -1.92 -3.51
CA ARG A 17 -11.38 -2.71 -4.19
C ARG A 17 -10.94 -4.17 -4.38
N GLY A 18 -11.68 -4.93 -5.20
CA GLY A 18 -11.50 -6.37 -5.39
C GLY A 18 -10.03 -6.82 -5.57
N LEU A 19 -9.30 -6.20 -6.49
CA LEU A 19 -7.88 -6.50 -6.69
C LEU A 19 -7.02 -6.16 -5.47
N GLY A 20 -7.25 -5.00 -4.86
CA GLY A 20 -6.62 -4.59 -3.60
C GLY A 20 -6.67 -5.65 -2.51
N ARG A 21 -7.85 -6.22 -2.28
CA ARG A 21 -8.04 -7.26 -1.26
C ARG A 21 -7.38 -8.59 -1.64
N CYS A 22 -7.36 -8.94 -2.93
CA CYS A 22 -6.60 -10.11 -3.39
C CYS A 22 -5.09 -9.93 -3.14
N VAL A 23 -4.56 -8.75 -3.47
CA VAL A 23 -3.14 -8.41 -3.22
C VAL A 23 -2.85 -8.41 -1.73
N ALA A 24 -3.72 -7.83 -0.89
CA ALA A 24 -3.55 -7.85 0.56
C ALA A 24 -3.47 -9.27 1.13
N SER A 25 -4.25 -10.20 0.58
CA SER A 25 -4.20 -11.61 0.98
C SER A 25 -2.87 -12.27 0.60
N GLN A 26 -2.31 -11.94 -0.57
CA GLN A 26 -1.00 -12.45 -1.02
C GLN A 26 0.14 -11.86 -0.18
N VAL A 27 0.12 -10.54 0.00
CA VAL A 27 1.06 -9.76 0.82
C VAL A 27 1.17 -10.33 2.23
N ARG A 28 0.07 -10.74 2.85
CA ARG A 28 0.08 -11.34 4.19
C ARG A 28 0.85 -12.65 4.29
N GLY A 29 0.88 -13.41 3.20
CA GLY A 29 1.63 -14.67 3.10
C GLY A 29 3.05 -14.51 2.60
N ASP A 30 3.48 -13.29 2.25
CA ASP A 30 4.81 -13.04 1.70
C ASP A 30 5.92 -13.21 2.75
N ALA A 31 7.05 -13.78 2.35
CA ALA A 31 8.17 -14.04 3.26
C ALA A 31 8.81 -12.77 3.85
N ALA A 32 8.62 -11.62 3.20
CA ALA A 32 9.10 -10.31 3.63
C ALA A 32 8.14 -9.62 4.61
N HIS A 33 6.89 -10.08 4.72
CA HIS A 33 5.92 -9.55 5.67
C HIS A 33 6.35 -9.84 7.12
N GLY A 34 6.45 -8.79 7.94
CA GLY A 34 6.94 -8.86 9.32
C GLY A 34 8.46 -8.98 9.46
N LYS A 35 9.21 -8.89 8.35
CA LYS A 35 10.68 -8.84 8.34
C LYS A 35 11.20 -7.54 7.74
N ASP A 36 10.79 -7.27 6.50
CA ASP A 36 11.25 -6.10 5.75
C ASP A 36 10.20 -4.97 5.80
N TRP A 37 8.92 -5.34 5.85
CA TRP A 37 7.79 -4.43 5.91
C TRP A 37 6.56 -5.06 6.59
N SER A 38 5.62 -4.24 7.07
CA SER A 38 4.26 -4.68 7.45
C SER A 38 3.18 -4.00 6.63
N LEU A 39 2.08 -4.72 6.40
CA LEU A 39 0.92 -4.13 5.73
C LEU A 39 0.24 -3.11 6.64
N SER A 40 0.29 -1.83 6.25
CA SER A 40 -0.22 -0.70 7.01
C SER A 40 -1.64 -0.28 6.62
N GLY A 41 -2.06 -0.51 5.36
CA GLY A 41 -3.40 -0.13 4.92
C GLY A 41 -3.53 0.04 3.41
N PHE A 42 -4.70 0.57 3.02
CA PHE A 42 -5.00 0.93 1.63
C PHE A 42 -5.04 2.44 1.39
N LEU A 43 -4.70 2.84 0.17
CA LEU A 43 -5.05 4.15 -0.38
C LEU A 43 -6.13 4.00 -1.45
N ASP A 44 -7.30 4.60 -1.22
CA ASP A 44 -8.41 4.57 -2.18
C ASP A 44 -9.23 5.87 -2.06
N SER A 45 -9.52 6.51 -3.19
CA SER A 45 -10.29 7.76 -3.23
C SER A 45 -11.74 7.60 -2.80
N GLY A 46 -12.28 6.37 -2.81
CA GLY A 46 -13.60 6.09 -2.25
C GLY A 46 -13.63 5.97 -0.71
N GLY A 47 -12.46 6.07 -0.06
CA GLY A 47 -12.32 5.97 1.39
C GLY A 47 -12.79 4.63 1.95
N GLN A 48 -13.10 4.60 3.25
CA GLN A 48 -13.50 3.37 3.95
C GLN A 48 -14.77 2.71 3.35
N SER A 49 -15.60 3.47 2.63
CA SER A 49 -16.87 2.99 2.08
C SER A 49 -16.73 1.91 0.99
N VAL A 50 -15.55 1.79 0.38
CA VAL A 50 -15.28 0.78 -0.67
C VAL A 50 -14.97 -0.60 -0.08
N LEU A 51 -14.75 -0.67 1.23
CA LEU A 51 -14.46 -1.90 1.95
C LEU A 51 -15.76 -2.55 2.46
N PRO A 52 -15.85 -3.88 2.42
CA PRO A 52 -16.92 -4.58 3.11
C PRO A 52 -16.74 -4.44 4.63
N ALA A 53 -17.82 -4.57 5.39
CA ALA A 53 -17.82 -4.39 6.84
C ALA A 53 -16.87 -5.35 7.60
N ASN A 54 -16.51 -6.48 6.99
CA ASN A 54 -15.61 -7.48 7.57
C ASN A 54 -14.14 -7.33 7.12
N CYS A 55 -13.77 -6.26 6.41
CA CYS A 55 -12.39 -6.02 6.05
C CYS A 55 -11.63 -5.48 7.27
N ASP A 56 -10.55 -6.17 7.63
CA ASP A 56 -9.69 -5.89 8.77
C ASP A 56 -8.53 -4.93 8.45
N ILE A 57 -8.37 -4.56 7.19
CA ILE A 57 -7.36 -3.59 6.73
C ILE A 57 -8.07 -2.29 6.39
N PRO A 58 -7.73 -1.16 7.02
CA PRO A 58 -8.41 0.11 6.78
C PRO A 58 -7.95 0.79 5.49
N VAL A 59 -8.79 1.69 4.95
CA VAL A 59 -8.33 2.73 4.03
C VAL A 59 -7.76 3.87 4.87
N ILE A 60 -6.46 4.14 4.71
CA ILE A 60 -5.73 5.14 5.51
C ILE A 60 -5.66 6.51 4.83
N GLY A 61 -6.03 6.61 3.55
CA GLY A 61 -6.05 7.89 2.84
C GLY A 61 -6.38 7.80 1.36
N ASP A 62 -6.23 8.94 0.67
CA ASP A 62 -6.42 9.09 -0.77
C ASP A 62 -5.04 9.15 -1.48
N PRO A 63 -4.81 8.32 -2.52
CA PRO A 63 -3.54 8.33 -3.26
C PRO A 63 -3.21 9.67 -3.94
N MET A 64 -4.20 10.50 -4.25
CA MET A 64 -4.01 11.81 -4.87
C MET A 64 -3.39 12.82 -3.90
N THR A 65 -3.78 12.77 -2.62
CA THR A 65 -3.34 13.73 -1.59
C THR A 65 -2.26 13.16 -0.68
N TRP A 66 -2.04 11.84 -0.67
CA TRP A 66 -1.04 11.20 0.17
C TRP A 66 0.36 11.78 -0.04
N GLY A 67 1.09 11.96 1.06
CA GLY A 67 2.50 12.35 1.07
C GLY A 67 3.36 11.14 1.42
N PRO A 68 3.98 10.46 0.44
CA PRO A 68 4.87 9.33 0.67
C PRO A 68 5.99 9.67 1.66
N ARG A 69 6.30 8.74 2.55
CA ARG A 69 7.45 8.81 3.47
C ARG A 69 8.55 7.84 3.03
N GLU A 70 9.79 8.09 3.46
CA GLU A 70 10.95 7.27 3.08
C GLU A 70 10.85 5.82 3.57
N ASN A 71 10.18 5.60 4.71
CA ASN A 71 9.92 4.28 5.28
C ASN A 71 8.68 3.59 4.66
N GLN A 72 7.95 4.26 3.76
CA GLN A 72 6.79 3.67 3.11
C GLN A 72 7.16 2.98 1.80
N ARG A 73 6.49 1.87 1.53
CA ARG A 73 6.52 1.14 0.28
C ARG A 73 5.11 1.02 -0.25
N PHE A 74 4.95 1.14 -1.56
CA PHE A 74 3.65 1.10 -2.21
C PHE A 74 3.53 -0.12 -3.09
N MET A 75 2.36 -0.75 -3.09
CA MET A 75 2.03 -1.84 -3.99
C MET A 75 0.79 -1.48 -4.81
N PRO A 76 0.91 -1.36 -6.14
CA PRO A 76 -0.20 -0.96 -6.97
C PRO A 76 -1.18 -2.12 -7.20
N ALA A 77 -2.41 -1.98 -6.73
CA ALA A 77 -3.48 -2.98 -6.88
C ALA A 77 -4.71 -2.41 -7.61
N VAL A 78 -4.45 -1.68 -8.70
CA VAL A 78 -5.46 -1.09 -9.59
C VAL A 78 -5.44 -1.82 -10.93
N GLY A 79 -6.56 -2.45 -11.29
CA GLY A 79 -6.67 -3.29 -12.50
C GLY A 79 -6.90 -2.49 -13.79
N ASN A 80 -7.56 -1.34 -13.70
CA ASN A 80 -7.78 -0.47 -14.86
C ASN A 80 -6.51 0.36 -15.14
N PRO A 81 -5.90 0.29 -16.34
CA PRO A 81 -4.67 1.02 -16.65
C PRO A 81 -4.78 2.55 -16.55
N VAL A 82 -5.92 3.12 -16.93
CA VAL A 82 -6.17 4.56 -16.87
C VAL A 82 -6.25 5.01 -15.41
N GLU A 83 -7.00 4.28 -14.58
CA GLU A 83 -7.09 4.56 -13.15
C GLU A 83 -5.76 4.32 -12.44
N LYS A 84 -5.03 3.26 -12.81
CA LYS A 84 -3.71 2.96 -12.26
C LYS A 84 -2.76 4.14 -12.50
N LYS A 85 -2.69 4.66 -13.73
CA LYS A 85 -1.90 5.84 -14.02
C LYS A 85 -2.36 7.04 -13.20
N LYS A 86 -3.67 7.31 -13.16
CA LYS A 86 -4.26 8.43 -12.42
C LYS A 86 -3.86 8.44 -10.94
N TYR A 87 -3.93 7.28 -10.27
CA TYR A 87 -3.67 7.18 -8.83
C TYR A 87 -2.19 7.04 -8.47
N LEU A 88 -1.38 6.43 -9.34
CA LEU A 88 0.04 6.25 -9.05
C LEU A 88 0.88 7.47 -9.43
N GLN A 89 0.47 8.24 -10.44
CA GLN A 89 1.27 9.36 -10.93
C GLN A 89 1.56 10.41 -9.85
N PRO A 90 0.59 10.87 -9.02
CA PRO A 90 0.89 11.79 -7.92
C PRO A 90 1.84 11.21 -6.86
N LEU A 91 1.77 9.91 -6.61
CA LEU A 91 2.66 9.23 -5.67
C LEU A 91 4.10 9.19 -6.23
N ILE A 92 4.24 8.84 -7.51
CA ILE A 92 5.53 8.80 -8.20
C ILE A 92 6.18 10.19 -8.23
N GLU A 93 5.41 11.24 -8.57
CA GLU A 93 5.89 12.63 -8.60
C GLU A 93 6.36 13.11 -7.23
N LYS A 94 5.84 12.54 -6.14
CA LYS A 94 6.24 12.80 -4.76
C LYS A 94 7.35 11.86 -4.25
N GLY A 95 7.92 11.01 -5.10
CA GLY A 95 9.02 10.11 -4.73
C GLY A 95 8.60 8.82 -4.02
N ALA A 96 7.38 8.33 -4.26
CA ALA A 96 6.94 7.04 -3.72
C ALA A 96 7.85 5.88 -4.16
N LEU A 97 8.17 5.02 -3.20
CA LEU A 97 8.97 3.81 -3.43
C LEU A 97 8.07 2.59 -3.54
N PHE A 98 8.24 1.79 -4.58
CA PHE A 98 7.42 0.59 -4.82
C PHE A 98 8.18 -0.67 -4.42
N THR A 99 7.44 -1.73 -4.07
CA THR A 99 8.02 -3.06 -3.82
C THR A 99 7.24 -4.13 -4.57
N ASP A 100 7.95 -5.18 -4.93
CA ASP A 100 7.38 -6.41 -5.46
C ASP A 100 7.25 -7.47 -4.36
N LEU A 101 6.41 -8.48 -4.61
CA LEU A 101 6.29 -9.68 -3.77
C LEU A 101 7.51 -10.59 -3.98
N ARG A 102 7.90 -11.32 -2.95
CA ARG A 102 9.01 -12.29 -2.93
C ARG A 102 8.55 -13.73 -2.65
N THR A 103 7.28 -14.01 -2.92
CA THR A 103 6.65 -15.36 -2.83
C THR A 103 7.54 -16.46 -3.37
#